data_AF-V7IA99-F1
#
_entry.id   AF-V7IA99-F1
#
_cell.length_a   1.000
_cell.length_b   1.000
_cell.length_c   1.000
_cell.angle_alpha   90.00
_cell.angle_beta   90.00
_cell.angle_gamma   90.00
#
_symmetry.space_group_name_H-M   'P 1'
#
loop_
_entity.id
_entity.type
_entity.pdbx_description
1 polymer ?
#
loop_
_entity_poly.entity_id
_entity_poly.type
_entity_poly.pdbx_seq_one_letter_code
_entity_poly.pdbx_strand_id
1 'polypeptide(L)' 'MLTDKKIVCRDCNQEFVFTVGEQEFYKEKGFENDPVRCPDCRRAKKAQSGNRR' A
#
# COMPACT_ATOMS: atom_id res chain seq x y z
N MET A 1 -12.61 -14.73 6.90
CA MET A 1 -11.81 -14.09 7.97
C MET A 1 -10.68 -13.36 7.27
N LEU A 2 -10.66 -12.04 7.32
CA LEU A 2 -9.49 -11.28 6.86
C LEU A 2 -8.52 -11.19 8.04
N THR A 3 -7.23 -11.40 7.78
CA THR A 3 -6.15 -11.30 8.77
C THR A 3 -5.11 -10.33 8.28
N ASP A 4 -4.29 -9.78 9.17
CA ASP A 4 -3.12 -9.02 8.74
C ASP A 4 -2.23 -9.89 7.86
N LYS A 5 -1.75 -9.30 6.76
CA LYS A 5 -0.89 -9.97 5.79
C LYS A 5 0.39 -9.17 5.63
N LYS A 6 1.55 -9.77 5.86
CA LYS A 6 2.82 -9.11 5.56
C LYS A 6 3.10 -9.22 4.06
N ILE A 7 3.41 -8.09 3.43
CA ILE A 7 3.73 -8.01 2.00
C ILE A 7 5.08 -7.31 1.86
N VAL A 8 5.89 -7.77 0.91
CA VAL A 8 7.18 -7.15 0.58
C VAL A 8 6.97 -6.05 -0.44
N CYS A 9 7.45 -4.84 -0.13
CA CYS A 9 7.44 -3.73 -1.07
C CYS A 9 8.37 -4.01 -2.25
N ARG A 10 7.86 -3.89 -3.48
CA ARG A 10 8.68 -4.08 -4.70
C ARG A 10 9.73 -2.98 -4.93
N ASP A 11 9.56 -1.83 -4.29
CA ASP A 11 10.39 -0.64 -4.53
C ASP A 11 11.57 -0.55 -3.54
N CYS A 12 11.33 -0.82 -2.27
CA CYS A 12 12.34 -0.74 -1.20
C CYS A 12 12.68 -2.08 -0.54
N ASN A 13 12.06 -3.18 -0.99
CA ASN A 13 12.22 -4.53 -0.44
C ASN A 13 11.89 -4.67 1.06
N GLN A 14 11.22 -3.70 1.66
CA GLN A 14 10.80 -3.78 3.06
C GLN A 14 9.44 -4.47 3.21
N GLU A 15 9.32 -5.27 4.26
CA GLU A 15 8.05 -5.86 4.67
C GLU A 15 7.15 -4.80 5.30
N PHE A 16 5.89 -4.76 4.87
CA PHE A 16 4.85 -3.93 5.48
C PHE A 16 3.60 -4.77 5.75
N VAL A 17 2.81 -4.34 6.73
CA VAL A 17 1.58 -5.03 7.11
C VAL A 17 0.43 -4.47 6.29
N PHE A 18 -0.22 -5.34 5.53
CA PHE A 18 -1.52 -5.09 4.91
C PHE A 18 -2.61 -5.50 5.89
N THR A 19 -3.05 -4.52 6.67
CA THR A 19 -4.02 -4.73 7.75
C THR A 19 -5.40 -5.10 7.20
N VAL A 20 -6.25 -5.68 8.06
CA VAL A 20 -7.64 -6.00 7.69
C VAL A 20 -8.39 -4.75 7.23
N GLY A 21 -8.23 -3.62 7.94
CA GLY A 21 -8.88 -2.37 7.56
C GLY A 21 -8.42 -1.85 6.19
N GLU A 22 -7.14 -2.04 5.82
CA GLU A 22 -6.68 -1.70 4.47
C GLU A 22 -7.23 -2.64 3.41
N GLN A 23 -7.36 -3.94 3.71
CA GLN A 23 -8.00 -4.90 2.81
C GLN A 23 -9.48 -4.56 2.58
N GLU A 24 -10.19 -4.20 3.64
CA GLU A 24 -11.59 -3.76 3.56
C GLU A 24 -11.71 -2.47 2.73
N PHE A 25 -10.82 -1.50 2.94
CA PHE A 25 -10.77 -0.28 2.13
C PHE A 25 -10.50 -0.57 0.65
N TYR A 26 -9.57 -1.50 0.35
CA TYR A 26 -9.29 -1.91 -1.03
C TYR A 26 -10.52 -2.55 -1.68
N LYS A 27 -11.19 -3.45 -0.95
CA LYS A 27 -12.39 -4.13 -1.40
C LYS A 27 -13.56 -3.16 -1.63
N GLU A 28 -13.76 -2.21 -0.73
CA GLU A 28 -14.79 -1.16 -0.85
C GLU A 28 -14.54 -0.25 -2.06
N LYS A 29 -13.26 0.03 -2.36
CA LYS A 29 -12.85 0.79 -3.55
C LYS A 29 -12.91 0.00 -4.85
N GLY A 30 -13.19 -1.31 -4.82
CA GLY A 30 -13.18 -2.18 -6.00
C GLY A 30 -11.78 -2.54 -6.48
N PHE A 31 -10.76 -2.47 -5.61
CA PHE A 31 -9.43 -2.97 -5.91
C PHE A 31 -9.37 -4.48 -5.62
N GLU A 32 -9.22 -5.28 -6.67
CA GLU A 32 -9.03 -6.73 -6.55
C GLU A 32 -7.58 -7.13 -6.23
N ASN A 33 -6.63 -6.19 -6.37
CA ASN A 33 -5.20 -6.45 -6.25
C ASN A 33 -4.62 -6.00 -4.90
N ASP A 34 -3.75 -6.82 -4.33
CA ASP A 34 -2.96 -6.51 -3.14
C ASP A 34 -2.01 -5.32 -3.40
N PRO A 35 -1.70 -4.49 -2.38
CA PRO A 35 -0.68 -3.45 -2.51
C PRO A 35 0.69 -4.06 -2.77
N VAL A 36 1.36 -3.61 -3.83
CA VAL A 36 2.75 -4.01 -4.16
C VAL A 36 3.81 -3.05 -3.64
N ARG A 37 3.40 -1.94 -3.03
CA ARG A 37 4.29 -0.91 -2.48
C ARG A 37 3.83 -0.56 -1.06
N CYS A 38 4.80 -0.40 -0.16
CA CYS A 38 4.53 0.06 1.20
C CYS A 38 3.99 1.50 1.22
N PRO A 39 3.28 1.89 2.29
CA PRO A 39 2.74 3.24 2.45
C PRO A 39 3.81 4.34 2.34
N ASP A 40 5.04 4.08 2.79
CA ASP A 40 6.14 5.03 2.70
C ASP A 40 6.56 5.32 1.25
N CYS A 41 6.78 4.29 0.44
CA CYS A 41 7.06 4.45 -1.00
C CYS A 41 5.89 5.11 -1.74
N ARG A 42 4.64 4.80 -1.35
CA ARG A 42 3.44 5.44 -1.89
C ARG A 42 3.41 6.94 -1.56
N ARG A 43 3.72 7.30 -0.32
CA ARG A 43 3.79 8.69 0.15
C ARG A 43 4.95 9.44 -0.50
N ALA A 44 6.13 8.84 -0.62
CA ALA A 44 7.30 9.42 -1.28
C ALA A 44 7.01 9.77 -2.74
N LYS A 45 6.36 8.86 -3.50
CA LYS A 45 5.90 9.14 -4.87
C LYS A 45 4.92 10.31 -4.93
N LYS A 46 3.97 10.39 -4.00
CA LYS A 46 3.01 11.50 -3.93
C LYS A 46 3.72 12.83 -3.62
N ALA A 47 4.67 12.84 -2.70
CA ALA A 47 5.45 14.02 -2.33
C ALA A 47 6.31 14.53 -3.50
N GLN A 48 6.95 13.62 -4.24
CA GLN A 48 7.74 13.97 -5.42
C GLN A 48 6.89 14.57 -6.55
N SER A 49 5.61 14.18 -6.67
CA SER A 49 4.69 14.74 -7.66
C SER A 49 4.12 16.11 -7.26
N GLY A 50 4.16 16.48 -5.98
CA GLY A 50 3.69 17.78 -5.47
C GLY A 50 4.71 18.91 -5.60
N ASN A 51 6.01 18.58 -5.68
CA ASN A 51 7.10 19.55 -5.75
C ASN A 51 7.41 20.04 -7.19
N ARG A 52 6.42 19.96 -8.08
CA ARG A 52 6.54 20.35 -9.50
C ARG A 52 5.45 21.36 -9.89
N ARG A 53 5.01 22.17 -8.93
CA ARG A 53 4.12 23.33 -9.12
C ARG A 53 4.82 24.56 -8.60
#